data_AF-A0A2A3JSS3-F1
#
_entry.id   AF-A0A2A3JSS3-F1
#
_cell.length_a   1.000
_cell.length_b   1.000
_cell.length_c   1.000
_cell.angle_alpha   90.00
_cell.angle_beta   90.00
_cell.angle_gamma   90.00
#
_symmetry.space_group_name_H-M   'P 1'
#
loop_
_entity.id
_entity.type
_entity.pdbx_description
1 polymer ?
#
loop_
_entity_poly.entity_id
_entity_poly.type
_entity_poly.pdbx_seq_one_letter_code
_entity_poly.pdbx_strand_id
1 'polypeptide(L)'
;MDTQTRIASTIAREIQASPKQVTAAVELLDGGATVPFVARYRKEVTGGLDDTQLRNLAERLTYLRELEARRVSIRDSIKEQGKLTDALEKSIAGAETKAALEDIYLPYKPKRRTRAMIARENGLEPLLRAIVSDRGADPAKLAETYLGESVTDAKAALEGARDILGEELTENATLLGSLREFMRAEAFISAKVAPGKEQEGAKFSDYFDHREKWADIPSHRALAILRASKEEVVTVDIAPDPEVSTRRGEDIVASAIGIHSDAPGDRWLRGVADWTWRVKLSLSMYVDLMTELRRRAHEEAINVFARNLKDLLLAAPAGSKATLGLDPGIRTGVKCAVVDATGKLLDTATIYPFQPKNDTRGATATLMELISRHKIELIAIGNGTASRETERLVGDVLKLLPAAVKKPTKVVVSEAGASVYSASETAAKEFPDLDVSLRGAVSIARRLQDPLAELVKI
;
A
#
# COMPACT_ATOMS: atom_id res chain seq x y z
N MET A 1 1.99 31.38 13.65
CA MET A 1 2.96 30.33 14.03
C MET A 1 3.80 30.03 12.82
N ASP A 2 5.12 29.96 12.99
CA ASP A 2 6.03 29.51 11.94
C ASP A 2 5.71 28.06 11.50
N THR A 3 5.91 27.74 10.22
CA THR A 3 5.61 26.44 9.62
C THR A 3 6.32 25.31 10.38
N GLN A 4 7.58 25.52 10.75
CA GLN A 4 8.34 24.54 11.53
C GLN A 4 7.72 24.28 12.90
N THR A 5 7.20 25.31 13.56
CA THR A 5 6.53 25.17 14.87
C THR A 5 5.27 24.33 14.77
N ARG A 6 4.48 24.48 13.69
CA ARG A 6 3.28 23.65 13.48
C ARG A 6 3.63 22.20 13.22
N ILE A 7 4.60 21.95 12.33
CA ILE A 7 5.08 20.59 12.04
C ILE A 7 5.55 19.92 13.33
N ALA A 8 6.40 20.59 14.10
CA ALA A 8 6.92 20.07 15.36
C ALA A 8 5.80 19.77 16.37
N SER A 9 4.80 20.65 16.48
CA SER A 9 3.66 20.45 17.39
C SER A 9 2.75 19.29 16.99
N THR A 10 2.52 19.09 15.69
CA THR A 10 1.73 17.97 15.19
C THR A 10 2.44 16.65 15.48
N ILE A 11 3.71 16.53 15.09
CA ILE A 11 4.50 15.31 15.33
C ILE A 11 4.61 15.01 16.82
N ALA A 12 4.83 16.03 17.65
CA ALA A 12 4.94 15.89 19.10
C ALA A 12 3.72 15.18 19.71
N ARG A 13 2.50 15.53 19.25
CA ARG A 13 1.27 14.84 19.67
C ARG A 13 1.22 13.40 19.16
N GLU A 14 1.59 13.17 17.91
CA GLU A 14 1.55 11.85 17.27
C GLU A 14 2.50 10.84 17.94
N ILE A 15 3.69 11.29 18.38
CA ILE A 15 4.73 10.42 18.99
C ILE A 15 4.80 10.51 20.52
N GLN A 16 3.85 11.22 21.15
CA GLN A 16 3.80 11.47 22.60
C GLN A 16 5.10 12.09 23.15
N ALA A 17 5.60 13.13 22.48
CA ALA A 17 6.78 13.88 22.86
C ALA A 17 6.45 15.38 23.04
N SER A 18 7.43 16.16 23.50
CA SER A 18 7.31 17.62 23.50
C SER A 18 7.76 18.23 22.15
N PRO A 19 7.20 19.38 21.74
CA PRO A 19 7.66 20.08 20.53
C PRO A 19 9.15 20.39 20.52
N LYS A 20 9.74 20.67 21.69
CA LYS A 20 11.20 20.91 21.83
C LYS A 20 12.03 19.69 21.44
N GLN A 21 11.61 18.49 21.87
CA GLN A 21 12.30 17.25 21.50
C GLN A 21 12.21 16.99 20.00
N VAL A 22 11.05 17.27 19.40
CA VAL A 22 10.87 17.14 17.95
C VAL A 22 11.75 18.12 17.20
N THR A 23 11.77 19.40 17.57
CA THR A 23 12.64 20.41 16.93
C THR A 23 14.11 20.01 17.01
N ALA A 24 14.60 19.58 18.17
CA ALA A 24 15.98 19.14 18.34
C ALA A 24 16.32 17.91 17.48
N ALA A 25 15.39 16.95 17.37
CA ALA A 25 15.57 15.79 16.50
C ALA A 25 15.55 16.18 15.01
N VAL A 26 14.66 17.10 14.60
CA VAL A 26 14.59 17.62 13.22
C VAL A 26 15.91 18.28 12.82
N GLU A 27 16.48 19.15 13.67
CA GLU A 27 17.77 19.80 13.42
C GLU A 27 18.90 18.80 13.18
N LEU A 28 18.94 17.72 13.97
CA LEU A 28 19.93 16.66 13.79
C LEU A 28 19.73 15.90 12.47
N LEU A 29 18.49 15.55 12.12
CA LEU A 29 18.17 14.84 10.88
C LEU A 29 18.46 15.71 9.65
N ASP A 30 18.12 16.99 9.68
CA ASP A 30 18.43 17.95 8.62
C ASP A 30 19.96 18.16 8.48
N GLY A 31 20.69 18.07 9.60
CA GLY A 31 22.16 18.04 9.62
C GLY A 31 22.79 16.75 9.09
N GLY A 32 21.98 15.80 8.58
CA GLY A 32 22.44 14.54 8.00
C GLY A 32 22.65 13.41 9.00
N ALA A 33 22.28 13.60 10.27
CA ALA A 33 22.33 12.50 11.24
C ALA A 33 21.31 11.42 10.88
N THR A 34 21.69 10.16 11.03
CA THR A 34 20.77 9.02 10.84
C THR A 34 19.97 8.76 12.12
N VAL A 35 18.78 8.16 11.99
CA VAL A 35 17.96 7.77 13.16
C VAL A 35 18.76 6.95 14.19
N PRO A 36 19.50 5.88 13.79
CA PRO A 36 20.32 5.12 14.76
C PRO A 36 21.40 5.96 15.44
N PHE A 37 22.00 6.92 14.73
CA PHE A 37 22.99 7.83 15.31
C PHE A 37 22.36 8.73 16.37
N VAL A 38 21.19 9.32 16.06
CA VAL A 38 20.48 10.22 16.99
C VAL A 38 20.03 9.45 18.23
N ALA A 39 19.38 8.30 18.04
CA ALA A 39 18.89 7.46 19.12
C ALA A 39 20.00 6.99 20.07
N ARG A 40 21.21 6.75 19.55
CA ARG A 40 22.33 6.24 20.35
C ARG A 40 23.20 7.34 20.95
N TYR A 41 23.54 8.37 20.19
CA TYR A 41 24.59 9.34 20.54
C TYR A 41 24.07 10.76 20.78
N ARG A 42 22.77 10.99 20.65
CA ARG A 42 22.14 12.31 20.85
C ARG A 42 20.92 12.25 21.77
N LYS A 43 20.85 11.25 22.66
CA LYS A 43 19.74 11.10 23.63
C LYS A 43 19.52 12.33 24.48
N GLU A 44 20.57 12.98 24.95
CA GLU A 44 20.46 14.17 25.80
C GLU A 44 19.86 15.35 25.03
N VAL A 45 20.21 15.49 23.75
CA VAL A 45 19.72 16.55 22.87
C VAL A 45 18.23 16.34 22.54
N THR A 46 17.80 15.10 22.33
CA THR A 46 16.40 14.77 22.02
C THR A 46 15.55 14.47 23.25
N GLY A 47 16.10 14.57 24.46
CA GLY A 47 15.39 14.20 25.70
C GLY A 47 14.98 12.72 25.75
N GLY A 48 15.75 11.84 25.11
CA GLY A 48 15.58 10.39 25.20
C GLY A 48 14.59 9.77 24.21
N LEU A 49 14.31 10.42 23.07
CA LEU A 49 13.49 9.79 22.02
C LEU A 49 14.09 8.45 21.57
N ASP A 50 13.27 7.41 21.50
CA ASP A 50 13.68 6.08 21.08
C ASP A 50 13.68 5.90 19.54
N ASP A 51 14.16 4.75 19.07
CA ASP A 51 14.23 4.40 17.64
C ASP A 51 12.86 4.44 16.95
N THR A 52 11.79 4.03 17.64
CA THR A 52 10.43 4.00 17.08
C THR A 52 9.90 5.41 16.92
N GLN A 53 10.04 6.24 17.95
CA GLN A 53 9.64 7.64 17.94
C GLN A 53 10.39 8.43 16.86
N LEU A 54 11.71 8.22 16.72
CA LEU A 54 12.53 8.91 15.72
C LEU A 54 12.23 8.48 14.28
N ARG A 55 11.89 7.20 14.05
CA ARG A 55 11.41 6.75 12.72
C ARG A 55 10.08 7.38 12.35
N ASN A 56 9.10 7.32 13.26
CA ASN A 56 7.80 7.96 13.05
C ASN A 56 7.94 9.47 12.81
N LEU A 57 8.82 10.13 13.57
CA LEU A 57 9.14 11.54 13.39
C LEU A 57 9.70 11.80 11.98
N ALA A 58 10.67 11.03 11.50
CA ALA A 58 11.29 11.24 10.19
C ALA A 58 10.27 11.07 9.03
N GLU A 59 9.42 10.05 9.11
CA GLU A 59 8.37 9.81 8.12
C GLU A 59 7.33 10.94 8.13
N ARG A 60 6.84 11.33 9.31
CA ARG A 60 5.85 12.40 9.45
C ARG A 60 6.41 13.77 9.10
N LEU A 61 7.68 14.04 9.41
CA LEU A 61 8.38 15.25 9.00
C LEU A 61 8.35 15.41 7.48
N THR A 62 8.64 14.33 6.74
CA THR A 62 8.64 14.33 5.28
C THR A 62 7.24 14.63 4.75
N TYR A 63 6.23 13.89 5.21
CA TYR A 63 4.84 14.10 4.79
C TYR A 63 4.34 15.53 5.06
N LEU A 64 4.61 16.05 6.26
CA LEU A 64 4.13 17.37 6.67
C LEU A 64 4.85 18.49 5.92
N ARG A 65 6.14 18.35 5.63
CA ARG A 65 6.86 19.30 4.76
C ARG A 65 6.26 19.35 3.36
N GLU A 66 5.95 18.20 2.76
CA GLU A 66 5.30 18.14 1.46
C GLU A 66 3.90 18.77 1.49
N LEU A 67 3.13 18.54 2.56
CA LEU A 67 1.82 19.18 2.76
C LEU A 67 1.95 20.71 2.81
N GLU A 68 2.93 21.23 3.56
CA GLU A 68 3.15 22.66 3.71
C GLU A 68 3.67 23.32 2.42
N ALA A 69 4.60 22.66 1.72
CA ALA A 69 5.07 23.12 0.41
C ALA A 69 3.90 23.18 -0.59
N ARG A 70 3.03 22.16 -0.58
CA ARG A 70 1.85 22.14 -1.44
C ARG A 70 0.83 23.22 -1.05
N ARG A 71 0.67 23.49 0.24
CA ARG A 71 -0.21 24.54 0.77
C ARG A 71 0.21 25.93 0.28
N VAL A 72 1.51 26.21 0.31
CA VAL A 72 2.07 27.46 -0.22
C VAL A 72 1.81 27.56 -1.72
N SER A 73 2.13 26.51 -2.49
CA SER A 73 1.89 26.46 -3.94
C SER A 73 0.43 26.71 -4.33
N ILE A 74 -0.52 26.11 -3.61
CA ILE A 74 -1.96 26.30 -3.85
C ILE A 74 -2.39 27.72 -3.51
N ARG A 75 -1.99 28.24 -2.34
CA ARG A 75 -2.29 29.62 -1.94
C ARG A 75 -1.79 30.61 -2.99
N ASP A 76 -0.55 30.46 -3.43
CA ASP A 76 0.09 31.39 -4.37
C ASP A 76 -0.58 31.31 -5.75
N SER A 77 -0.90 30.11 -6.24
CA SER A 77 -1.66 29.95 -7.49
C SER A 77 -3.04 30.62 -7.45
N ILE A 78 -3.77 30.50 -6.34
CA ILE A 78 -5.08 31.15 -6.16
C ILE A 78 -4.93 32.67 -6.07
N LYS A 79 -3.86 33.14 -5.42
CA LYS A 79 -3.53 34.56 -5.30
C LYS A 79 -3.20 35.18 -6.65
N GLU A 80 -2.41 34.50 -7.48
CA GLU A 80 -2.07 34.93 -8.85
C GLU A 80 -3.31 35.07 -9.74
N GLN A 81 -4.36 34.27 -9.51
CA GLN A 81 -5.65 34.39 -10.18
C GLN A 81 -6.53 35.54 -9.66
N GLY A 82 -6.10 36.24 -8.60
CA GLY A 82 -6.89 37.28 -7.95
C GLY A 82 -8.14 36.76 -7.24
N LYS A 83 -8.16 35.47 -6.86
CA LYS A 83 -9.32 34.79 -6.25
C LYS A 83 -9.14 34.47 -4.76
N LEU A 84 -8.00 34.81 -4.17
CA LEU A 84 -7.72 34.53 -2.76
C LEU A 84 -8.53 35.48 -1.86
N THR A 85 -9.55 34.95 -1.21
CA THR A 85 -10.35 35.66 -0.20
C THR A 85 -9.89 35.29 1.21
N ASP A 86 -10.20 36.12 2.21
CA ASP A 86 -9.88 35.83 3.63
C ASP A 86 -10.47 34.50 4.12
N ALA A 87 -11.67 34.16 3.66
CA ALA A 87 -12.32 32.89 3.98
C ALA A 87 -11.55 31.70 3.38
N LEU A 88 -11.11 31.83 2.12
CA LEU A 88 -10.33 30.81 1.43
C LEU A 88 -8.94 30.65 2.03
N GLU A 89 -8.29 31.75 2.40
CA GLU A 89 -7.00 31.73 3.09
C GLU A 89 -7.09 30.98 4.43
N LYS A 90 -8.16 31.22 5.21
CA LYS A 90 -8.43 30.47 6.46
C LYS A 90 -8.65 28.99 6.18
N SER A 91 -9.43 28.63 5.16
CA SER A 91 -9.67 27.22 4.79
C SER A 91 -8.38 26.51 4.37
N ILE A 92 -7.55 27.15 3.54
CA ILE A 92 -6.24 26.61 3.13
C ILE A 92 -5.32 26.44 4.35
N ALA A 93 -5.31 27.41 5.27
CA ALA A 93 -4.52 27.33 6.49
C ALA A 93 -4.98 26.22 7.45
N GLY A 94 -6.29 25.92 7.46
CA GLY A 94 -6.90 24.87 8.29
C GLY A 94 -6.87 23.46 7.69
N ALA A 95 -6.51 23.29 6.43
CA ALA A 95 -6.52 21.98 5.76
C ALA A 95 -5.46 21.02 6.35
N GLU A 96 -5.89 20.00 7.09
CA GLU A 96 -4.99 19.07 7.79
C GLU A 96 -4.42 17.95 6.90
N THR A 97 -5.01 17.72 5.73
CA THR A 97 -4.61 16.64 4.81
C THR A 97 -4.35 17.16 3.41
N LYS A 98 -3.50 16.44 2.65
CA LYS A 98 -3.27 16.75 1.22
C LYS A 98 -4.57 16.69 0.41
N ALA A 99 -5.46 15.75 0.72
CA ALA A 99 -6.75 15.62 0.05
C ALA A 99 -7.63 16.86 0.26
N ALA A 100 -7.83 17.27 1.52
CA ALA A 100 -8.61 18.48 1.85
C ALA A 100 -8.05 19.73 1.16
N LEU A 101 -6.72 19.82 1.06
CA LEU A 101 -6.05 20.92 0.39
C LEU A 101 -6.28 20.89 -1.13
N GLU A 102 -6.22 19.72 -1.77
CA GLU A 102 -6.55 19.58 -3.19
C GLU A 102 -8.03 19.88 -3.47
N ASP A 103 -8.95 19.48 -2.59
CA ASP A 103 -10.38 19.78 -2.74
C ASP A 103 -10.64 21.28 -2.79
N ILE A 104 -10.00 22.03 -1.88
CA ILE A 104 -10.08 23.49 -1.85
C ILE A 104 -9.50 24.11 -3.14
N TYR A 105 -8.50 23.45 -3.75
CA TYR A 105 -7.86 23.92 -4.97
C TYR A 105 -8.62 23.58 -6.26
N LEU A 106 -9.54 22.59 -6.24
CA LEU A 106 -10.25 22.11 -7.43
C LEU A 106 -10.87 23.22 -8.30
N PRO A 107 -11.57 24.24 -7.74
CA PRO A 107 -12.16 25.31 -8.55
C PRO A 107 -11.14 26.16 -9.33
N TYR A 108 -9.90 26.23 -8.83
CA TYR A 108 -8.84 27.11 -9.30
C TYR A 108 -7.79 26.38 -10.14
N LYS A 109 -7.88 25.06 -10.21
CA LYS A 109 -6.96 24.24 -11.00
C LYS A 109 -7.21 24.51 -12.50
N PRO A 110 -6.17 24.67 -13.34
CA PRO A 110 -6.36 24.79 -14.78
C PRO A 110 -7.09 23.57 -15.36
N LYS A 111 -8.16 23.82 -16.14
CA LYS A 111 -9.02 22.78 -16.71
C LYS A 111 -8.92 22.74 -18.23
N ARG A 112 -9.07 21.54 -18.78
CA ARG A 112 -9.41 21.35 -20.20
C ARG A 112 -10.84 21.84 -20.41
N ARG A 113 -11.17 22.27 -21.64
CA ARG A 113 -12.51 22.78 -21.99
C ARG A 113 -13.60 21.77 -21.60
N THR A 114 -14.40 22.10 -20.58
CA THR A 114 -15.47 21.24 -20.03
C THR A 114 -16.82 21.59 -20.65
N ARG A 115 -17.81 20.69 -20.50
CA ARG A 115 -19.20 20.99 -20.90
C ARG A 115 -19.78 22.19 -20.14
N ALA A 116 -19.44 22.35 -18.87
CA ALA A 116 -19.81 23.50 -18.06
C ALA A 116 -19.20 24.80 -18.63
N MET A 117 -17.91 24.79 -19.02
CA MET A 117 -17.29 25.93 -19.69
C MET A 117 -18.00 26.30 -20.98
N ILE A 118 -18.31 25.31 -21.84
CA ILE A 118 -19.06 25.54 -23.08
C ILE A 118 -20.46 26.10 -22.78
N ALA A 119 -21.16 25.59 -21.76
CA ALA A 119 -22.46 26.11 -21.35
C ALA A 119 -22.38 27.57 -20.85
N ARG A 120 -21.32 27.94 -20.12
CA ARG A 120 -21.06 29.32 -19.71
C ARG A 120 -20.77 30.23 -20.90
N GLU A 121 -19.96 29.77 -21.86
CA GLU A 121 -19.68 30.48 -23.12
C GLU A 121 -20.96 30.70 -23.94
N ASN A 122 -21.88 29.74 -23.92
CA ASN A 122 -23.19 29.83 -24.55
C ASN A 122 -24.22 30.65 -23.74
N GLY A 123 -23.81 31.30 -22.65
CA GLY A 123 -24.68 32.19 -21.87
C GLY A 123 -25.71 31.49 -20.99
N LEU A 124 -25.47 30.24 -20.59
CA LEU A 124 -26.41 29.46 -19.76
C LEU A 124 -26.20 29.60 -18.24
N GLU A 125 -25.14 30.30 -17.83
CA GLU A 125 -24.89 30.62 -16.42
C GLU A 125 -26.04 31.45 -15.79
N PRO A 126 -26.56 32.52 -16.43
CA PRO A 126 -27.69 33.27 -15.87
C PRO A 126 -28.98 32.45 -15.78
N LEU A 127 -29.20 31.46 -16.66
CA LEU A 127 -30.33 30.53 -16.55
C LEU A 127 -30.25 29.72 -15.25
N LEU A 128 -29.07 29.15 -14.94
CA LEU A 128 -28.86 28.46 -13.67
C LEU A 128 -29.14 29.39 -12.48
N ARG A 129 -28.62 30.63 -12.51
CA ARG A 129 -28.86 31.59 -11.42
C ARG A 129 -30.32 32.01 -11.30
N ALA A 130 -31.06 32.11 -12.40
CA ALA A 130 -32.50 32.36 -12.38
C ALA A 130 -33.26 31.21 -11.69
N ILE A 131 -32.97 29.95 -12.06
CA ILE A 131 -33.57 28.76 -11.41
C ILE A 131 -33.20 28.67 -9.93
N VAL A 132 -31.97 29.07 -9.57
CA VAL A 132 -31.52 29.02 -8.18
C VAL A 132 -32.14 30.11 -7.31
N SER A 133 -32.32 31.31 -7.86
CA SER A 133 -32.87 32.46 -7.14
C SER A 133 -34.39 32.44 -7.01
N ASP A 134 -35.11 31.94 -8.01
CA ASP A 134 -36.56 31.73 -7.97
C ASP A 134 -36.90 30.25 -8.14
N ARG A 135 -36.99 29.54 -7.00
CA ARG A 135 -37.33 28.11 -6.97
C ARG A 135 -38.77 27.84 -7.44
N GLY A 136 -39.65 28.85 -7.46
CA GLY A 136 -41.06 28.74 -7.85
C GLY A 136 -41.28 28.79 -9.36
N ALA A 137 -40.37 29.43 -10.09
CA ALA A 137 -40.43 29.52 -11.54
C ALA A 137 -40.23 28.14 -12.20
N ASP A 138 -40.93 27.92 -13.31
CA ASP A 138 -40.78 26.72 -14.14
C ASP A 138 -39.47 26.78 -14.94
N PRO A 139 -38.49 25.88 -14.69
CA PRO A 139 -37.21 25.89 -15.38
C PRO A 139 -37.34 25.77 -16.90
N ALA A 140 -38.35 25.05 -17.41
CA ALA A 140 -38.55 24.90 -18.84
C ALA A 140 -38.94 26.24 -19.50
N LYS A 141 -39.78 27.03 -18.83
CA LYS A 141 -40.16 28.38 -19.30
C LYS A 141 -39.02 29.37 -19.19
N LEU A 142 -38.24 29.32 -18.10
CA LEU A 142 -37.04 30.14 -17.97
C LEU A 142 -36.07 29.85 -19.11
N ALA A 143 -35.86 28.57 -19.44
CA ALA A 143 -34.95 28.12 -20.49
C ALA A 143 -35.30 28.66 -21.89
N GLU A 144 -36.57 28.92 -22.20
CA GLU A 144 -37.00 29.50 -23.49
C GLU A 144 -36.37 30.87 -23.77
N THR A 145 -36.01 31.62 -22.72
CA THR A 145 -35.38 32.95 -22.86
C THR A 145 -33.88 32.89 -23.15
N TYR A 146 -33.28 31.69 -23.10
CA TYR A 146 -31.83 31.46 -23.30
C TYR A 146 -31.54 30.65 -24.56
N LEU A 147 -32.50 30.53 -25.48
CA LEU A 147 -32.31 29.88 -26.76
C LEU A 147 -31.51 30.76 -27.73
N GLY A 148 -30.74 30.12 -28.60
CA GLY A 148 -29.91 30.81 -29.60
C GLY A 148 -29.32 29.85 -30.60
N GLU A 149 -28.40 30.32 -31.45
CA GLU A 149 -27.79 29.48 -32.49
C GLU A 149 -27.10 28.22 -31.93
N SER A 150 -26.48 28.34 -30.75
CA SER A 150 -25.77 27.24 -30.09
C SER A 150 -26.61 26.47 -29.06
N VAL A 151 -27.84 26.93 -28.77
CA VAL A 151 -28.75 26.36 -27.78
C VAL A 151 -30.11 26.17 -28.44
N THR A 152 -30.31 24.98 -29.01
CA THR A 152 -31.37 24.70 -29.99
C THR A 152 -32.76 24.54 -29.38
N ASP A 153 -32.84 24.16 -28.11
CA ASP A 153 -34.10 23.94 -27.41
C ASP A 153 -33.94 24.07 -25.88
N ALA A 154 -35.07 24.10 -25.16
CA ALA A 154 -35.10 24.25 -23.71
C ALA A 154 -34.37 23.09 -22.98
N LYS A 155 -34.35 21.89 -23.59
CA LYS A 155 -33.65 20.74 -23.02
C LYS A 155 -32.14 20.96 -23.07
N ALA A 156 -31.59 21.42 -24.19
CA ALA A 156 -30.17 21.75 -24.33
C ALA A 156 -29.75 22.86 -23.35
N ALA A 157 -30.59 23.88 -23.16
CA ALA A 157 -30.34 24.94 -22.19
C ALA A 157 -30.27 24.41 -20.75
N LEU A 158 -31.24 23.56 -20.35
CA LEU A 158 -31.27 22.93 -19.03
C LEU A 158 -30.13 21.92 -18.84
N GLU A 159 -29.73 21.16 -19.86
CA GLU A 159 -28.56 20.27 -19.78
C GLU A 159 -27.26 21.06 -19.58
N GLY A 160 -27.12 22.21 -20.24
CA GLY A 160 -25.99 23.11 -20.01
C GLY A 160 -25.99 23.69 -18.59
N ALA A 161 -27.14 24.13 -18.08
CA ALA A 161 -27.28 24.60 -16.69
C ALA A 161 -26.98 23.49 -15.66
N ARG A 162 -27.41 22.24 -15.93
CA ARG A 162 -27.07 21.06 -15.13
C ARG A 162 -25.57 20.80 -15.13
N ASP A 163 -24.92 20.88 -16.29
CA ASP A 163 -23.49 20.62 -16.41
C ASP A 163 -22.66 21.67 -15.63
N ILE A 164 -23.10 22.95 -15.62
CA ILE A 164 -22.55 24.03 -14.79
C ILE A 164 -22.67 23.69 -13.30
N LEU A 165 -23.88 23.45 -12.81
CA LEU A 165 -24.11 23.14 -11.39
C LEU A 165 -23.39 21.85 -10.97
N GLY A 166 -23.40 20.83 -11.83
CA GLY A 166 -22.70 19.58 -11.58
C GLY A 166 -21.19 19.74 -11.49
N GLU A 167 -20.58 20.72 -12.18
CA GLU A 167 -19.16 21.07 -11.99
C GLU A 167 -18.95 21.77 -10.64
N GLU A 168 -19.79 22.74 -10.28
CA GLU A 168 -19.72 23.45 -8.99
C GLU A 168 -19.81 22.50 -7.79
N LEU A 169 -20.70 21.50 -7.86
CA LEU A 169 -20.86 20.49 -6.82
C LEU A 169 -19.65 19.55 -6.72
N THR A 170 -19.07 19.14 -7.85
CA THR A 170 -17.88 18.27 -7.85
C THR A 170 -16.61 18.95 -7.35
N GLU A 171 -16.65 20.26 -7.18
CA GLU A 171 -15.52 21.08 -6.72
C GLU A 171 -15.81 21.73 -5.36
N ASN A 172 -16.94 21.39 -4.74
CA ASN A 172 -17.30 21.85 -3.42
C ASN A 172 -16.60 20.98 -2.36
N ALA A 173 -15.54 21.53 -1.75
CA ALA A 173 -14.73 20.82 -0.75
C ALA A 173 -15.55 20.29 0.44
N THR A 174 -16.53 21.05 0.93
CA THR A 174 -17.39 20.63 2.05
C THR A 174 -18.27 19.44 1.68
N LEU A 175 -18.85 19.47 0.47
CA LEU A 175 -19.65 18.37 -0.06
C LEU A 175 -18.80 17.12 -0.26
N LEU A 176 -17.62 17.25 -0.89
CA LEU A 176 -16.70 16.12 -1.09
C LEU A 176 -16.26 15.49 0.24
N GLY A 177 -15.98 16.31 1.26
CA GLY A 177 -15.67 15.84 2.61
C GLY A 177 -16.81 15.03 3.21
N SER A 178 -18.04 15.57 3.16
CA SER A 178 -19.24 14.91 3.69
C SER A 178 -19.54 13.58 2.98
N LEU A 179 -19.38 13.53 1.66
CA LEU A 179 -19.55 12.31 0.87
C LEU A 179 -18.47 11.27 1.16
N ARG A 180 -17.21 11.69 1.39
CA ARG A 180 -16.14 10.78 1.82
C ARG A 180 -16.44 10.15 3.16
N GLU A 181 -16.92 10.92 4.14
CA GLU A 181 -17.30 10.39 5.45
C GLU A 181 -18.46 9.39 5.34
N PHE A 182 -19.49 9.73 4.58
CA PHE A 182 -20.61 8.84 4.27
C PHE A 182 -20.13 7.53 3.62
N MET A 183 -19.32 7.63 2.56
CA MET A 183 -18.83 6.46 1.81
C MET A 183 -17.93 5.58 2.68
N ARG A 184 -17.05 6.16 3.50
CA ARG A 184 -16.23 5.38 4.45
C ARG A 184 -17.09 4.61 5.46
N ALA A 185 -18.20 5.19 5.89
CA ALA A 185 -19.08 4.59 6.88
C ALA A 185 -20.00 3.50 6.29
N GLU A 186 -20.46 3.66 5.04
CA GLU A 186 -21.56 2.87 4.48
C GLU A 186 -21.23 2.09 3.21
N ALA A 187 -20.09 2.34 2.57
CA ALA A 187 -19.74 1.61 1.35
C ALA A 187 -19.41 0.15 1.63
N PHE A 188 -19.77 -0.68 0.66
CA PHE A 188 -19.36 -2.06 0.55
C PHE A 188 -18.34 -2.17 -0.57
N ILE A 189 -17.32 -3.01 -0.37
CA ILE A 189 -16.53 -3.52 -1.47
C ILE A 189 -17.16 -4.82 -1.94
N SER A 190 -17.35 -4.94 -3.25
CA SER A 190 -17.81 -6.17 -3.88
C SER A 190 -16.89 -6.60 -5.00
N ALA A 191 -16.76 -7.92 -5.18
CA ALA A 191 -15.98 -8.53 -6.24
C ALA A 191 -16.82 -9.60 -6.94
N LYS A 192 -16.85 -9.57 -8.27
CA LYS A 192 -17.58 -10.55 -9.08
C LYS A 192 -16.70 -11.13 -10.17
N VAL A 193 -16.74 -12.45 -10.36
CA VAL A 193 -15.99 -13.11 -11.42
C VAL A 193 -16.39 -12.59 -12.80
N ALA A 194 -15.39 -12.33 -13.63
CA ALA A 194 -15.62 -11.99 -15.02
C ALA A 194 -16.13 -13.24 -15.77
N PRO A 195 -17.15 -13.13 -16.63
CA PRO A 195 -17.69 -14.28 -17.36
C PRO A 195 -16.60 -15.06 -18.11
N GLY A 196 -16.51 -16.37 -17.86
CA GLY A 196 -15.55 -17.26 -18.53
C GLY A 196 -14.16 -17.34 -17.87
N LYS A 197 -13.94 -16.63 -16.76
CA LYS A 197 -12.67 -16.66 -16.00
C LYS A 197 -12.69 -17.62 -14.81
N GLU A 198 -13.73 -18.42 -14.63
CA GLU A 198 -13.93 -19.26 -13.44
C GLU A 198 -12.84 -20.33 -13.27
N GLN A 199 -12.43 -20.98 -14.38
CA GLN A 199 -11.37 -22.00 -14.35
C GLN A 199 -9.97 -21.39 -14.20
N GLU A 200 -9.67 -20.34 -14.98
CA GLU A 200 -8.39 -19.62 -14.92
C GLU A 200 -8.16 -18.99 -13.54
N GLY A 201 -9.24 -18.47 -12.96
CA GLY A 201 -9.29 -17.77 -11.70
C GLY A 201 -9.47 -18.66 -10.47
N ALA A 202 -9.40 -20.00 -10.57
CA ALA A 202 -9.77 -20.91 -9.49
C ALA A 202 -9.07 -20.64 -8.14
N LYS A 203 -7.87 -20.05 -8.15
CA LYS A 203 -7.13 -19.61 -6.95
C LYS A 203 -7.77 -18.40 -6.23
N PHE A 204 -8.71 -17.72 -6.87
CA PHE A 204 -9.46 -16.57 -6.36
C PHE A 204 -10.95 -16.89 -6.17
N SER A 205 -11.33 -18.18 -6.15
CA SER A 205 -12.72 -18.64 -6.08
C SER A 205 -13.49 -18.09 -4.88
N ASP A 206 -12.81 -17.89 -3.75
CA ASP A 206 -13.36 -17.24 -2.54
C ASP A 206 -13.89 -15.81 -2.81
N TYR A 207 -13.47 -15.18 -3.91
CA TYR A 207 -13.81 -13.80 -4.27
C TYR A 207 -14.71 -13.67 -5.50
N PHE A 208 -15.25 -14.78 -6.02
CA PHE A 208 -16.08 -14.77 -7.24
C PHE A 208 -17.46 -14.12 -7.07
N ASP A 209 -18.00 -14.13 -5.85
CA ASP A 209 -19.20 -13.38 -5.46
C ASP A 209 -19.05 -12.91 -4.03
N HIS A 210 -18.10 -11.98 -3.84
CA HIS A 210 -17.74 -11.48 -2.51
C HIS A 210 -18.34 -10.10 -2.28
N ARG A 211 -18.82 -9.87 -1.06
CA ARG A 211 -19.29 -8.56 -0.61
C ARG A 211 -19.03 -8.41 0.88
N GLU A 212 -18.39 -7.31 1.27
CA GLU A 212 -18.21 -6.96 2.68
C GLU A 212 -18.11 -5.45 2.87
N LYS A 213 -18.20 -5.00 4.12
CA LYS A 213 -18.11 -3.57 4.45
C LYS A 213 -16.71 -3.04 4.13
N TRP A 214 -16.63 -1.93 3.37
CA TRP A 214 -15.36 -1.34 2.97
C TRP A 214 -14.52 -0.92 4.18
N ALA A 215 -15.14 -0.43 5.24
CA ALA A 215 -14.41 -0.01 6.44
C ALA A 215 -13.61 -1.15 7.09
N ASP A 216 -14.16 -2.37 7.05
CA ASP A 216 -13.73 -3.48 7.90
C ASP A 216 -12.89 -4.54 7.15
N ILE A 217 -12.76 -4.43 5.82
CA ILE A 217 -12.01 -5.41 5.03
C ILE A 217 -10.54 -5.50 5.48
N PRO A 218 -10.05 -6.69 5.88
CA PRO A 218 -8.65 -6.94 6.21
C PRO A 218 -7.72 -6.75 5.02
N SER A 219 -6.48 -6.31 5.30
CA SER A 219 -5.45 -6.07 4.28
C SER A 219 -5.24 -7.25 3.32
N HIS A 220 -5.10 -8.48 3.83
CA HIS A 220 -4.84 -9.66 2.99
C HIS A 220 -5.97 -9.96 1.98
N ARG A 221 -7.24 -9.78 2.39
CA ARG A 221 -8.40 -9.96 1.48
C ARG A 221 -8.48 -8.83 0.46
N ALA A 222 -8.27 -7.59 0.89
CA ALA A 222 -8.21 -6.45 -0.03
C ALA A 222 -7.12 -6.66 -1.10
N LEU A 223 -5.92 -7.08 -0.72
CA LEU A 223 -4.83 -7.35 -1.65
C LEU A 223 -5.14 -8.53 -2.58
N ALA A 224 -5.80 -9.58 -2.09
CA ALA A 224 -6.21 -10.71 -2.93
C ALA A 224 -7.25 -10.29 -4.00
N ILE A 225 -8.26 -9.50 -3.62
CA ILE A 225 -9.26 -8.94 -4.54
C ILE A 225 -8.60 -8.01 -5.57
N LEU A 226 -7.72 -7.11 -5.13
CA LEU A 226 -7.00 -6.20 -6.03
C LEU A 226 -6.08 -6.97 -7.00
N ARG A 227 -5.47 -8.07 -6.55
CA ARG A 227 -4.67 -8.94 -7.41
C ARG A 227 -5.55 -9.67 -8.43
N ALA A 228 -6.66 -10.24 -8.01
CA ALA A 228 -7.61 -10.91 -8.90
C ALA A 228 -8.14 -9.94 -9.96
N SER A 229 -8.42 -8.69 -9.58
CA SER A 229 -8.85 -7.63 -10.50
C SER A 229 -7.75 -7.22 -11.48
N LYS A 230 -6.50 -7.09 -11.01
CA LYS A 230 -5.34 -6.82 -11.87
C LYS A 230 -5.07 -7.95 -12.87
N GLU A 231 -5.38 -9.19 -12.49
CA GLU A 231 -5.32 -10.37 -13.38
C GLU A 231 -6.61 -10.55 -14.21
N GLU A 232 -7.51 -9.55 -14.22
CA GLU A 232 -8.77 -9.53 -14.99
C GLU A 232 -9.72 -10.70 -14.68
N VAL A 233 -9.58 -11.33 -13.52
CA VAL A 233 -10.43 -12.45 -13.08
C VAL A 233 -11.72 -11.95 -12.44
N VAL A 234 -11.66 -10.83 -11.70
CA VAL A 234 -12.84 -10.24 -11.05
C VAL A 234 -12.99 -8.76 -11.40
N THR A 235 -14.23 -8.30 -11.48
CA THR A 235 -14.57 -6.88 -11.43
C THR A 235 -14.78 -6.47 -9.98
N VAL A 236 -14.36 -5.25 -9.63
CA VAL A 236 -14.46 -4.72 -8.26
C VAL A 236 -15.30 -3.46 -8.30
N ASP A 237 -16.20 -3.33 -7.33
CA ASP A 237 -17.01 -2.15 -7.12
C ASP A 237 -16.94 -1.71 -5.65
N ILE A 238 -17.01 -0.40 -5.41
CA ILE A 238 -17.10 0.21 -4.09
C ILE A 238 -18.25 1.20 -4.12
N ALA A 239 -19.36 0.80 -3.54
CA ALA A 239 -20.60 1.56 -3.58
C ALA A 239 -21.36 1.41 -2.26
N PRO A 240 -22.20 2.41 -1.90
CA PRO A 240 -23.16 2.24 -0.82
C PRO A 240 -24.16 1.12 -1.16
N ASP A 241 -24.88 0.63 -0.16
CA ASP A 241 -25.95 -0.34 -0.41
C ASP A 241 -27.00 0.27 -1.37
N PRO A 242 -27.32 -0.40 -2.50
CA PRO A 242 -28.21 0.13 -3.52
C PRO A 242 -29.60 0.53 -2.98
N GLU A 243 -30.14 -0.22 -2.02
CA GLU A 243 -31.52 -0.06 -1.56
C GLU A 243 -31.68 0.96 -0.44
N VAL A 244 -30.67 1.14 0.41
CA VAL A 244 -30.76 1.97 1.62
C VAL A 244 -29.93 3.24 1.53
N SER A 245 -28.76 3.17 0.92
CA SER A 245 -27.73 4.21 1.06
C SER A 245 -27.51 5.04 -0.22
N THR A 246 -27.93 4.58 -1.40
CA THR A 246 -27.86 5.40 -2.64
C THR A 246 -28.63 6.71 -2.50
N ARG A 247 -29.85 6.65 -1.93
CA ARG A 247 -30.67 7.85 -1.65
C ARG A 247 -29.95 8.82 -0.70
N ARG A 248 -29.19 8.31 0.26
CA ARG A 248 -28.45 9.15 1.21
C ARG A 248 -27.37 9.98 0.50
N GLY A 249 -26.68 9.41 -0.49
CA GLY A 249 -25.73 10.16 -1.32
C GLY A 249 -26.42 11.29 -2.08
N GLU A 250 -27.56 11.01 -2.70
CA GLU A 250 -28.40 12.00 -3.39
C GLU A 250 -28.90 13.09 -2.43
N ASP A 251 -29.34 12.72 -1.23
CA ASP A 251 -29.84 13.63 -0.19
C ASP A 251 -28.73 14.56 0.33
N ILE A 252 -27.50 14.07 0.49
CA ILE A 252 -26.35 14.90 0.87
C ILE A 252 -26.09 15.96 -0.21
N VAL A 253 -26.15 15.58 -1.49
CA VAL A 253 -25.97 16.52 -2.62
C VAL A 253 -27.14 17.51 -2.68
N ALA A 254 -28.38 17.05 -2.52
CA ALA A 254 -29.57 17.90 -2.51
C ALA A 254 -29.55 18.91 -1.35
N SER A 255 -29.09 18.48 -0.17
CA SER A 255 -28.90 19.35 0.99
C SER A 255 -27.82 20.40 0.73
N ALA A 256 -26.75 20.06 0.02
CA ALA A 256 -25.70 21.03 -0.35
C ALA A 256 -26.19 22.09 -1.34
N ILE A 257 -27.19 21.77 -2.18
CA ILE A 257 -27.86 22.73 -3.07
C ILE A 257 -28.87 23.60 -2.31
N GLY A 258 -29.31 23.18 -1.12
CA GLY A 258 -30.34 23.85 -0.33
C GLY A 258 -31.76 23.59 -0.85
N ILE A 259 -32.06 22.36 -1.25
CA ILE A 259 -33.37 21.94 -1.72
C ILE A 259 -34.25 21.60 -0.52
N HIS A 260 -35.36 22.32 -0.34
CA HIS A 260 -36.24 22.18 0.83
C HIS A 260 -37.73 22.05 0.50
N SER A 261 -38.11 22.16 -0.78
CA SER A 261 -39.51 22.10 -1.21
C SER A 261 -39.70 21.21 -2.44
N ASP A 262 -40.93 21.16 -2.95
CA ASP A 262 -41.30 20.55 -4.23
C ASP A 262 -41.69 21.61 -5.29
N ALA A 263 -41.16 22.83 -5.15
CA ALA A 263 -41.34 23.87 -6.16
C ALA A 263 -40.75 23.43 -7.53
N PRO A 264 -41.24 23.94 -8.67
CA PRO A 264 -40.78 23.51 -10.00
C PRO A 264 -39.25 23.55 -10.18
N GLY A 265 -38.60 24.61 -9.69
CA GLY A 265 -37.13 24.72 -9.68
C GLY A 265 -36.47 23.66 -8.81
N ASP A 266 -36.97 23.43 -7.59
CA ASP A 266 -36.47 22.41 -6.67
C ASP A 266 -36.58 20.99 -7.24
N ARG A 267 -37.65 20.67 -7.98
CA ARG A 267 -37.77 19.38 -8.68
C ARG A 267 -36.69 19.18 -9.73
N TRP A 268 -36.41 20.20 -10.54
CA TRP A 268 -35.33 20.12 -11.53
C TRP A 268 -33.97 19.99 -10.85
N LEU A 269 -33.70 20.78 -9.82
CA LEU A 269 -32.45 20.73 -9.06
C LEU A 269 -32.23 19.39 -8.36
N ARG A 270 -33.30 18.73 -7.90
CA ARG A 270 -33.22 17.37 -7.36
C ARG A 270 -32.79 16.38 -8.44
N GLY A 271 -33.30 16.54 -9.66
CA GLY A 271 -32.81 15.79 -10.82
C GLY A 271 -31.34 16.07 -11.14
N VAL A 272 -30.87 17.32 -10.97
CA VAL A 272 -29.44 17.66 -11.08
C VAL A 272 -28.62 17.00 -9.96
N ALA A 273 -29.12 16.99 -8.73
CA ALA A 273 -28.46 16.35 -7.58
C ALA A 273 -28.27 14.84 -7.81
N ASP A 274 -29.35 14.14 -8.19
CA ASP A 274 -29.34 12.71 -8.53
C ASP A 274 -28.30 12.42 -9.63
N TRP A 275 -28.39 13.16 -10.74
CA TRP A 275 -27.48 12.97 -11.86
C TRP A 275 -26.02 13.22 -11.47
N THR A 276 -25.76 14.27 -10.69
CA THR A 276 -24.40 14.64 -10.26
C THR A 276 -23.82 13.60 -9.32
N TRP A 277 -24.64 13.08 -8.40
CA TRP A 277 -24.25 11.95 -7.55
C TRP A 277 -23.87 10.74 -8.40
N ARG A 278 -24.79 10.25 -9.24
CA ARG A 278 -24.64 8.98 -9.95
C ARG A 278 -23.57 9.00 -11.04
N VAL A 279 -23.40 10.12 -11.72
CA VAL A 279 -22.55 10.22 -12.92
C VAL A 279 -21.17 10.77 -12.60
N LYS A 280 -21.03 11.61 -11.57
CA LYS A 280 -19.76 12.27 -11.25
C LYS A 280 -19.23 11.91 -9.85
N LEU A 281 -20.00 12.22 -8.80
CA LEU A 281 -19.49 12.15 -7.43
C LEU A 281 -19.28 10.71 -6.96
N SER A 282 -20.19 9.78 -7.26
CA SER A 282 -20.06 8.36 -6.89
C SER A 282 -18.79 7.74 -7.46
N LEU A 283 -18.47 8.03 -8.73
CA LEU A 283 -17.25 7.56 -9.40
C LEU A 283 -16.00 8.18 -8.75
N SER A 284 -16.04 9.49 -8.42
CA SER A 284 -14.94 10.13 -7.70
C SER A 284 -14.71 9.48 -6.33
N MET A 285 -15.79 9.21 -5.58
CA MET A 285 -15.70 8.55 -4.28
C MET A 285 -15.20 7.11 -4.40
N TYR A 286 -15.62 6.37 -5.42
CA TYR A 286 -15.10 5.04 -5.74
C TYR A 286 -13.57 5.08 -5.91
N VAL A 287 -13.06 6.01 -6.73
CA VAL A 287 -11.61 6.14 -6.99
C VAL A 287 -10.85 6.51 -5.71
N ASP A 288 -11.39 7.44 -4.92
CA ASP A 288 -10.79 7.87 -3.65
C ASP A 288 -10.69 6.70 -2.67
N LEU A 289 -11.79 5.99 -2.43
CA LEU A 289 -11.84 4.86 -1.49
C LEU A 289 -11.00 3.68 -1.98
N MET A 290 -10.93 3.43 -3.29
CA MET A 290 -10.08 2.40 -3.88
C MET A 290 -8.59 2.72 -3.65
N THR A 291 -8.22 3.99 -3.85
CA THR A 291 -6.85 4.47 -3.63
C THR A 291 -6.47 4.36 -2.17
N GLU A 292 -7.36 4.78 -1.26
CA GLU A 292 -7.17 4.66 0.18
C GLU A 292 -7.05 3.20 0.63
N LEU A 293 -7.93 2.32 0.15
CA LEU A 293 -7.92 0.89 0.45
C LEU A 293 -6.59 0.24 0.04
N ARG A 294 -6.13 0.52 -1.18
CA ARG A 294 -4.85 0.01 -1.67
C ARG A 294 -3.69 0.48 -0.80
N ARG A 295 -3.65 1.78 -0.46
CA ARG A 295 -2.60 2.35 0.39
C ARG A 295 -2.55 1.68 1.75
N ARG A 296 -3.68 1.64 2.49
CA ARG A 296 -3.71 1.05 3.84
C ARG A 296 -3.43 -0.45 3.84
N ALA A 297 -3.88 -1.17 2.81
CA ALA A 297 -3.61 -2.60 2.70
C ALA A 297 -2.13 -2.88 2.44
N HIS A 298 -1.48 -2.11 1.56
CA HIS A 298 -0.03 -2.21 1.35
C HIS A 298 0.77 -1.85 2.60
N GLU A 299 0.42 -0.78 3.30
CA GLU A 299 1.10 -0.37 4.55
C GLU A 299 1.09 -1.50 5.58
N GLU A 300 -0.07 -2.13 5.82
CA GLU A 300 -0.16 -3.25 6.77
C GLU A 300 0.65 -4.47 6.32
N ALA A 301 0.62 -4.81 5.03
CA ALA A 301 1.40 -5.93 4.50
C ALA A 301 2.91 -5.67 4.63
N ILE A 302 3.36 -4.45 4.31
CA ILE A 302 4.76 -4.02 4.47
C ILE A 302 5.16 -4.08 5.95
N ASN A 303 4.30 -3.68 6.87
CA ASN A 303 4.57 -3.76 8.30
C ASN A 303 4.76 -5.22 8.77
N VAL A 304 3.95 -6.16 8.26
CA VAL A 304 4.15 -7.60 8.51
C VAL A 304 5.49 -8.07 7.94
N PHE A 305 5.82 -7.70 6.70
CA PHE A 305 7.10 -8.07 6.09
C PHE A 305 8.30 -7.48 6.84
N ALA A 306 8.22 -6.23 7.28
CA ALA A 306 9.26 -5.57 8.06
C ALA A 306 9.49 -6.27 9.41
N ARG A 307 8.42 -6.66 10.12
CA ARG A 307 8.52 -7.47 11.35
C ARG A 307 9.18 -8.82 11.08
N ASN A 308 8.71 -9.56 10.08
CA ASN A 308 9.27 -10.86 9.72
C ASN A 308 10.75 -10.75 9.33
N LEU A 309 11.14 -9.73 8.57
CA LEU A 309 12.53 -9.49 8.19
C LEU A 309 13.38 -9.13 9.42
N LYS A 310 12.88 -8.30 10.32
CA LYS A 310 13.56 -7.97 11.58
C LYS A 310 13.84 -9.22 12.41
N ASP A 311 12.85 -10.11 12.53
CA ASP A 311 13.00 -11.36 13.28
C ASP A 311 14.04 -12.30 12.64
N LEU A 312 14.09 -12.33 11.30
CA LEU A 312 15.13 -13.08 10.58
C LEU A 312 16.53 -12.50 10.76
N LEU A 313 16.67 -11.17 10.70
CA LEU A 313 17.96 -10.48 10.86
C LEU A 313 18.50 -10.56 12.29
N LEU A 314 17.62 -10.61 13.28
CA LEU A 314 17.97 -10.66 14.70
C LEU A 314 17.90 -12.08 15.29
N ALA A 315 17.71 -13.10 14.45
CA ALA A 315 17.78 -14.48 14.89
C ALA A 315 19.16 -14.78 15.50
N ALA A 316 19.15 -15.53 16.61
CA ALA A 316 20.38 -15.81 17.36
C ALA A 316 21.39 -16.57 16.47
N PRO A 317 22.64 -16.08 16.32
CA PRO A 317 23.66 -16.78 15.57
C PRO A 317 24.05 -18.07 16.29
N ALA A 318 24.13 -19.20 15.56
CA ALA A 318 24.60 -20.46 16.15
C ALA A 318 26.11 -20.47 16.43
N GLY A 319 26.83 -19.48 15.87
CA GLY A 319 28.23 -19.20 16.09
C GLY A 319 29.17 -19.92 15.12
N SER A 320 30.47 -19.77 15.35
CA SER A 320 31.57 -20.29 14.54
C SER A 320 31.72 -21.80 14.65
N LYS A 321 30.79 -22.55 14.07
CA LYS A 321 30.75 -24.02 14.04
C LYS A 321 30.72 -24.55 12.62
N ALA A 322 31.43 -25.65 12.36
CA ALA A 322 31.38 -26.31 11.04
C ALA A 322 29.95 -26.74 10.72
N THR A 323 29.44 -26.31 9.58
CA THR A 323 28.01 -26.41 9.24
C THR A 323 27.81 -27.04 7.87
N LEU A 324 26.90 -28.02 7.80
CA LEU A 324 26.39 -28.58 6.56
C LEU A 324 25.06 -27.91 6.20
N GLY A 325 25.03 -27.13 5.14
CA GLY A 325 23.81 -26.57 4.56
C GLY A 325 23.17 -27.54 3.58
N LEU A 326 21.86 -27.73 3.72
CA LEU A 326 21.02 -28.54 2.86
C LEU A 326 19.92 -27.66 2.29
N ASP A 327 19.92 -27.50 0.96
CA ASP A 327 18.85 -26.85 0.19
C ASP A 327 17.93 -27.92 -0.42
N PRO A 328 16.76 -28.19 0.20
CA PRO A 328 15.88 -29.27 -0.20
C PRO A 328 15.39 -29.17 -1.65
N GLY A 329 15.13 -30.32 -2.24
CA GLY A 329 14.58 -30.40 -3.58
C GLY A 329 14.19 -31.83 -3.92
N ILE A 330 13.14 -31.97 -4.74
CA ILE A 330 12.63 -33.28 -5.18
C ILE A 330 13.36 -33.68 -6.47
N ARG A 331 12.89 -33.17 -7.62
CA ARG A 331 13.41 -33.54 -8.95
C ARG A 331 14.87 -33.15 -9.19
N THR A 332 15.28 -31.98 -8.68
CA THR A 332 16.64 -31.44 -8.82
C THR A 332 17.61 -31.94 -7.75
N GLY A 333 17.12 -32.75 -6.81
CA GLY A 333 17.90 -33.22 -5.66
C GLY A 333 18.03 -32.19 -4.54
N VAL A 334 18.59 -32.64 -3.43
CA VAL A 334 18.98 -31.80 -2.29
C VAL A 334 20.42 -31.37 -2.53
N LYS A 335 20.67 -30.07 -2.49
CA LYS A 335 22.00 -29.49 -2.67
C LYS A 335 22.65 -29.35 -1.31
N CYS A 336 23.90 -29.77 -1.21
CA CYS A 336 24.67 -29.83 0.02
C CYS A 336 25.88 -28.90 -0.11
N ALA A 337 26.14 -28.12 0.93
CA ALA A 337 27.35 -27.32 1.04
C ALA A 337 27.94 -27.43 2.45
N VAL A 338 29.23 -27.70 2.54
CA VAL A 338 29.96 -27.72 3.82
C VAL A 338 30.73 -26.42 3.98
N VAL A 339 30.50 -25.72 5.09
CA VAL A 339 31.31 -24.57 5.49
C VAL A 339 32.03 -24.84 6.80
N ASP A 340 33.26 -24.35 6.92
CA ASP A 340 33.99 -24.39 8.19
C ASP A 340 33.47 -23.35 9.20
N ALA A 341 34.07 -23.31 10.39
CA ALA A 341 33.70 -22.37 11.46
C ALA A 341 33.81 -20.88 11.07
N THR A 342 34.56 -20.54 10.02
CA THR A 342 34.71 -19.17 9.48
C THR A 342 33.71 -18.85 8.37
N GLY A 343 32.95 -19.85 7.92
CA GLY A 343 32.04 -19.74 6.78
C GLY A 343 32.71 -19.98 5.43
N LYS A 344 33.96 -20.48 5.41
CA LYS A 344 34.65 -20.85 4.16
C LYS A 344 34.05 -22.15 3.61
N LEU A 345 33.71 -22.16 2.33
CA LEU A 345 33.24 -23.35 1.62
C LEU A 345 34.36 -24.40 1.56
N LEU A 346 34.08 -25.62 1.99
CA LEU A 346 35.01 -26.76 1.98
C LEU A 346 34.65 -27.81 0.95
N ASP A 347 33.36 -28.12 0.80
CA ASP A 347 32.88 -29.21 -0.07
C ASP A 347 31.42 -28.96 -0.47
N THR A 348 31.00 -29.58 -1.57
CA THR A 348 29.62 -29.50 -2.08
C THR A 348 29.20 -30.83 -2.70
N ALA A 349 27.90 -31.13 -2.65
CA ALA A 349 27.34 -32.31 -3.30
C ALA A 349 25.90 -32.09 -3.71
N THR A 350 25.38 -32.91 -4.62
CA THR A 350 23.95 -33.01 -4.91
C THR A 350 23.50 -34.45 -4.72
N ILE A 351 22.57 -34.67 -3.78
CA ILE A 351 22.03 -35.99 -3.46
C ILE A 351 20.58 -36.09 -3.93
N TYR A 352 20.12 -37.30 -4.25
CA TYR A 352 18.78 -37.52 -4.82
C TYR A 352 17.95 -38.53 -4.01
N PRO A 353 17.63 -38.23 -2.74
CA PRO A 353 16.91 -39.16 -1.86
C PRO A 353 15.44 -39.36 -2.25
N PHE A 354 14.86 -38.47 -3.05
CA PHE A 354 13.43 -38.46 -3.38
C PHE A 354 13.16 -38.79 -4.85
N GLN A 355 11.88 -38.87 -5.21
CA GLN A 355 11.43 -39.09 -6.58
C GLN A 355 12.07 -38.07 -7.55
N PRO A 356 12.48 -38.47 -8.76
CA PRO A 356 12.28 -39.78 -9.36
C PRO A 356 13.38 -40.82 -9.03
N LYS A 357 14.54 -40.42 -8.48
CA LYS A 357 15.68 -41.34 -8.30
C LYS A 357 15.54 -42.22 -7.05
N ASN A 358 14.96 -41.69 -5.96
CA ASN A 358 14.80 -42.38 -4.68
C ASN A 358 16.08 -43.04 -4.14
N ASP A 359 17.24 -42.42 -4.38
CA ASP A 359 18.54 -42.95 -3.95
C ASP A 359 18.83 -42.57 -2.49
N THR A 360 18.05 -43.16 -1.59
CA THR A 360 18.19 -42.96 -0.14
C THR A 360 19.49 -43.51 0.42
N ARG A 361 20.00 -44.62 -0.12
CA ARG A 361 21.27 -45.23 0.32
C ARG A 361 22.47 -44.38 -0.06
N GLY A 362 22.55 -43.93 -1.31
CA GLY A 362 23.61 -43.04 -1.78
C GLY A 362 23.59 -41.71 -1.03
N ALA A 363 22.41 -41.10 -0.90
CA ALA A 363 22.23 -39.89 -0.11
C ALA A 363 22.70 -40.04 1.35
N THR A 364 22.34 -41.16 2.01
CA THR A 364 22.77 -41.45 3.38
C THR A 364 24.28 -41.59 3.48
N ALA A 365 24.91 -42.34 2.57
CA ALA A 365 26.35 -42.54 2.56
C ALA A 365 27.10 -41.21 2.38
N THR A 366 26.70 -40.39 1.40
CA THR A 366 27.29 -39.06 1.16
C THR A 366 27.15 -38.14 2.38
N LEU A 367 25.98 -38.09 3.03
CA LEU A 367 25.79 -37.27 4.22
C LEU A 367 26.67 -37.74 5.39
N MET A 368 26.76 -39.05 5.62
CA MET A 368 27.64 -39.61 6.67
C MET A 368 29.12 -39.27 6.41
N GLU A 369 29.55 -39.35 5.15
CA GLU A 369 30.91 -39.01 4.72
C GLU A 369 31.20 -37.53 4.97
N LEU A 370 30.36 -36.61 4.50
CA LEU A 370 30.52 -35.16 4.69
C LEU A 370 30.54 -34.80 6.18
N ILE A 371 29.62 -35.37 6.98
CA ILE A 371 29.55 -35.14 8.43
C ILE A 371 30.85 -35.57 9.11
N SER A 372 31.34 -36.77 8.79
CA SER A 372 32.51 -37.35 9.44
C SER A 372 33.82 -36.68 9.01
N ARG A 373 34.00 -36.45 7.70
CA ARG A 373 35.20 -35.83 7.12
C ARG A 373 35.44 -34.43 7.66
N HIS A 374 34.39 -33.61 7.69
CA HIS A 374 34.49 -32.20 8.04
C HIS A 374 34.14 -31.90 9.50
N LYS A 375 33.89 -32.94 10.32
CA LYS A 375 33.54 -32.83 11.74
C LYS A 375 32.38 -31.85 11.97
N ILE A 376 31.32 -32.04 11.18
CA ILE A 376 30.16 -31.14 11.19
C ILE A 376 29.53 -31.12 12.58
N GLU A 377 29.23 -29.92 13.07
CA GLU A 377 28.58 -29.70 14.35
C GLU A 377 27.12 -29.27 14.20
N LEU A 378 26.80 -28.62 13.07
CA LEU A 378 25.47 -28.12 12.76
C LEU A 378 25.00 -28.57 11.37
N ILE A 379 23.72 -28.88 11.22
CA ILE A 379 23.09 -29.11 9.92
C ILE A 379 21.98 -28.07 9.74
N ALA A 380 22.14 -27.18 8.76
CA ALA A 380 21.14 -26.19 8.38
C ALA A 380 20.27 -26.75 7.26
N ILE A 381 18.95 -26.77 7.44
CA ILE A 381 18.00 -27.30 6.45
C ILE A 381 17.08 -26.17 6.01
N GLY A 382 17.08 -25.85 4.71
CA GLY A 382 16.14 -24.88 4.14
C GLY A 382 14.69 -25.29 4.36
N ASN A 383 13.80 -24.32 4.59
CA ASN A 383 12.38 -24.57 4.90
C ASN A 383 11.46 -24.64 3.67
N GLY A 384 12.00 -24.83 2.47
CA GLY A 384 11.24 -24.92 1.23
C GLY A 384 10.70 -26.29 0.89
N THR A 385 10.62 -26.55 -0.42
CA THR A 385 10.02 -27.76 -0.97
C THR A 385 10.82 -29.00 -0.58
N ALA A 386 10.14 -30.00 -0.02
CA ALA A 386 10.73 -31.23 0.54
C ALA A 386 11.62 -31.04 1.79
N SER A 387 11.45 -29.93 2.51
CA SER A 387 12.16 -29.67 3.78
C SER A 387 11.84 -30.72 4.85
N ARG A 388 10.56 -31.10 5.02
CA ARG A 388 10.12 -32.12 6.01
C ARG A 388 10.71 -33.48 5.71
N GLU A 389 10.76 -33.86 4.44
CA GLU A 389 11.33 -35.12 3.97
C GLU A 389 12.84 -35.13 4.15
N THR A 390 13.50 -34.01 3.89
CA THR A 390 14.95 -33.83 4.11
C THR A 390 15.29 -33.88 5.59
N GLU A 391 14.46 -33.27 6.45
CA GLU A 391 14.64 -33.31 7.90
C GLU A 391 14.50 -34.73 8.47
N ARG A 392 13.57 -35.53 7.94
CA ARG A 392 13.43 -36.96 8.29
C ARG A 392 14.66 -37.74 7.86
N LEU A 393 15.11 -37.57 6.61
CA LEU A 393 16.34 -38.19 6.09
C LEU A 393 17.52 -37.89 7.01
N VAL A 394 17.75 -36.62 7.34
CA VAL A 394 18.83 -36.23 8.28
C VAL A 394 18.66 -36.92 9.62
N GLY A 395 17.43 -36.97 10.16
CA GLY A 395 17.15 -37.68 11.41
C GLY A 395 17.54 -39.15 11.38
N ASP A 396 17.36 -39.84 10.25
CA ASP A 396 17.75 -41.23 10.08
C ASP A 396 19.26 -41.39 9.88
N VAL A 397 19.91 -40.50 9.11
CA VAL A 397 21.37 -40.45 8.98
C VAL A 397 22.05 -40.31 10.35
N LEU A 398 21.53 -39.44 11.22
CA LEU A 398 22.09 -39.21 12.56
C LEU A 398 21.98 -40.44 13.49
N LYS A 399 21.06 -41.37 13.23
CA LYS A 399 20.97 -42.64 13.97
C LYS A 399 22.04 -43.65 13.50
N LEU A 400 22.46 -43.56 12.25
CA LEU A 400 23.41 -44.48 11.60
C LEU A 400 24.87 -44.03 11.74
N LEU A 401 25.14 -42.82 12.25
CA LEU A 401 26.50 -42.33 12.47
C LEU A 401 27.29 -43.27 13.43
N PRO A 402 28.58 -43.55 13.14
CA PRO A 402 29.44 -44.31 14.04
C PRO A 402 29.53 -43.65 15.41
N ALA A 403 29.66 -44.45 16.48
CA ALA A 403 29.70 -43.95 17.86
C ALA A 403 30.85 -42.94 18.14
N ALA A 404 31.95 -43.01 17.36
CA ALA A 404 33.07 -42.08 17.46
C ALA A 404 32.79 -40.69 16.86
N VAL A 405 31.74 -40.54 16.03
CA VAL A 405 31.37 -39.28 15.40
C VAL A 405 30.33 -38.58 16.27
N LYS A 406 30.68 -37.37 16.74
CA LYS A 406 29.74 -36.51 17.48
C LYS A 406 28.57 -36.15 16.58
N LYS A 407 27.34 -36.42 17.04
CA LYS A 407 26.13 -36.12 16.28
C LYS A 407 25.94 -34.60 16.16
N PRO A 408 25.86 -34.03 14.95
CA PRO A 408 25.54 -32.62 14.79
C PRO A 408 24.09 -32.31 15.20
N THR A 409 23.85 -31.05 15.53
CA THR A 409 22.50 -30.54 15.79
C THR A 409 21.89 -30.08 14.48
N LYS A 410 20.71 -30.61 14.14
CA LYS A 410 19.95 -30.16 12.96
C LYS A 410 19.05 -28.98 13.31
N VAL A 411 18.98 -27.99 12.43
CA VAL A 411 18.15 -26.78 12.58
C VAL A 411 17.52 -26.45 11.24
N VAL A 412 16.22 -26.17 11.24
CA VAL A 412 15.51 -25.65 10.06
C VAL A 412 15.72 -24.15 10.00
N VAL A 413 16.14 -23.65 8.84
CA VAL A 413 16.38 -22.22 8.59
C VAL A 413 15.53 -21.73 7.43
N SER A 414 15.19 -20.44 7.46
CA SER A 414 14.52 -19.80 6.33
C SER A 414 15.41 -19.88 5.09
N GLU A 415 14.86 -20.28 3.94
CA GLU A 415 15.54 -20.20 2.64
C GLU A 415 15.23 -18.90 1.89
N ALA A 416 14.45 -17.99 2.49
CA ALA A 416 14.03 -16.74 1.85
C ALA A 416 15.25 -15.97 1.30
N GLY A 417 15.21 -15.63 0.02
CA GLY A 417 16.29 -14.93 -0.67
C GLY A 417 17.51 -15.78 -1.05
N ALA A 418 17.61 -17.07 -0.68
CA ALA A 418 18.75 -17.91 -1.05
C ALA A 418 18.87 -18.10 -2.58
N SER A 419 17.74 -18.21 -3.28
CA SER A 419 17.69 -18.26 -4.75
C SER A 419 18.00 -16.91 -5.42
N VAL A 420 17.67 -15.79 -4.76
CA VAL A 420 18.02 -14.45 -5.23
C VAL A 420 19.52 -14.22 -5.08
N TYR A 421 20.07 -14.57 -3.91
CA TYR A 421 21.51 -14.55 -3.66
C TYR A 421 22.25 -15.42 -4.68
N SER A 422 21.82 -16.68 -4.91
CA SER A 422 22.56 -17.59 -5.78
C SER A 422 22.70 -17.11 -7.23
N ALA A 423 21.70 -16.38 -7.72
CA ALA A 423 21.69 -15.74 -9.04
C ALA A 423 22.31 -14.34 -9.07
N SER A 424 22.72 -13.78 -7.92
CA SER A 424 23.30 -12.44 -7.82
C SER A 424 24.73 -12.37 -8.34
N GLU A 425 25.14 -11.16 -8.75
CA GLU A 425 26.53 -10.87 -9.10
C GLU A 425 27.46 -11.06 -7.89
N THR A 426 26.99 -10.74 -6.68
CA THR A 426 27.74 -10.94 -5.43
C THR A 426 28.11 -12.42 -5.23
N ALA A 427 27.14 -13.33 -5.35
CA ALA A 427 27.42 -14.76 -5.23
C ALA A 427 28.27 -15.29 -6.39
N ALA A 428 28.11 -14.75 -7.61
CA ALA A 428 28.96 -15.11 -8.73
C ALA A 428 30.43 -14.70 -8.52
N LYS A 429 30.68 -13.56 -7.86
CA LYS A 429 32.03 -13.12 -7.46
C LYS A 429 32.59 -13.95 -6.30
N GLU A 430 31.76 -14.30 -5.31
CA GLU A 430 32.18 -15.14 -4.19
C GLU A 430 32.50 -16.58 -4.64
N PHE A 431 31.74 -17.13 -5.59
CA PHE A 431 31.86 -18.51 -6.06
C PHE A 431 31.76 -18.64 -7.60
N PRO A 432 32.78 -18.19 -8.35
CA PRO A 432 32.75 -18.19 -9.81
C PRO A 432 32.57 -19.59 -10.41
N ASP A 433 33.25 -20.57 -9.84
CA ASP A 433 33.29 -21.94 -10.35
C ASP A 433 32.18 -22.85 -9.80
N LEU A 434 31.31 -22.31 -8.93
CA LEU A 434 30.21 -23.07 -8.32
C LEU A 434 28.91 -22.85 -9.10
N ASP A 435 28.22 -23.94 -9.41
CA ASP A 435 26.90 -23.89 -10.04
C ASP A 435 25.89 -23.09 -9.19
N VAL A 436 24.99 -22.38 -9.88
CA VAL A 436 23.98 -21.51 -9.25
C VAL A 436 23.12 -22.28 -8.24
N SER A 437 22.80 -23.55 -8.49
CA SER A 437 21.97 -24.34 -7.57
C SER A 437 22.66 -24.68 -6.24
N LEU A 438 24.01 -24.71 -6.21
CA LEU A 438 24.79 -25.04 -5.01
C LEU A 438 25.08 -23.81 -4.15
N ARG A 439 25.15 -22.61 -4.75
CA ARG A 439 25.35 -21.34 -4.01
C ARG A 439 24.25 -21.09 -2.97
N GLY A 440 23.01 -21.52 -3.26
CA GLY A 440 21.90 -21.46 -2.30
C GLY A 440 22.16 -22.27 -1.03
N ALA A 441 22.72 -23.47 -1.17
CA ALA A 441 23.09 -24.32 -0.02
C ALA A 441 24.21 -23.69 0.82
N VAL A 442 25.16 -22.98 0.20
CA VAL A 442 26.18 -22.21 0.93
C VAL A 442 25.53 -21.12 1.78
N SER A 443 24.58 -20.38 1.22
CA SER A 443 23.86 -19.33 1.96
C SER A 443 23.05 -19.90 3.12
N ILE A 444 22.38 -21.04 2.93
CA ILE A 444 21.68 -21.76 4.00
C ILE A 444 22.63 -22.14 5.16
N ALA A 445 23.82 -22.64 4.84
CA ALA A 445 24.82 -23.01 5.85
C ALA A 445 25.29 -21.78 6.66
N ARG A 446 25.70 -20.71 5.96
CA ARG A 446 26.21 -19.48 6.58
C ARG A 446 25.16 -18.74 7.39
N ARG A 447 23.90 -18.77 6.95
CA ARG A 447 22.77 -18.15 7.65
C ARG A 447 22.53 -18.77 9.03
N LEU A 448 22.80 -20.06 9.22
CA LEU A 448 22.73 -20.66 10.56
C LEU A 448 23.87 -20.16 11.46
N GLN A 449 25.07 -19.96 10.91
CA GLN A 449 26.21 -19.45 11.66
C GLN A 449 25.95 -18.01 12.12
N ASP A 450 25.56 -17.13 11.19
CA ASP A 450 25.19 -15.74 11.44
C ASP A 450 24.12 -15.27 10.43
N PRO A 451 22.85 -15.18 10.84
CA PRO A 451 21.77 -14.73 9.97
C PRO A 451 21.99 -13.31 9.43
N LEU A 452 22.47 -12.39 10.27
CA LEU A 452 22.65 -10.99 9.91
C LEU A 452 23.73 -10.85 8.84
N ALA A 453 24.90 -11.46 9.05
CA ALA A 453 26.03 -11.35 8.13
C ALA A 453 25.75 -11.94 6.73
N GLU A 454 24.87 -12.93 6.65
CA GLU A 454 24.51 -13.56 5.38
C GLU A 454 23.32 -12.86 4.70
N LEU A 455 22.28 -12.44 5.45
CA LEU A 455 21.09 -11.81 4.87
C LEU A 455 21.35 -10.41 4.30
N VAL A 456 22.35 -9.67 4.80
CA VAL A 456 22.72 -8.34 4.27
C VAL A 456 23.35 -8.36 2.88
N LYS A 457 23.65 -9.56 2.34
CA LYS A 457 24.24 -9.73 1.00
C LYS A 457 23.20 -9.78 -0.12
N ILE A 458 21.91 -9.84 0.24
CA ILE A 458 20.77 -10.08 -0.67
C ILE A 458 20.18 -8.76 -1.16
#